data_AF-A0AAV2CDD9-F1
#
_entry.id   AF-A0AAV2CDD9-F1
#
_cell.length_a   1.000
_cell.length_b   1.000
_cell.length_c   1.000
_cell.angle_alpha   90.00
_cell.angle_beta   90.00
_cell.angle_gamma   90.00
#
_symmetry.space_group_name_H-M   'P 1'
#
loop_
_entity.id
_entity.type
_entity.pdbx_description
1 polymer ?
#
loop_
_entity_poly.entity_id
_entity_poly.type
_entity_poly.pdbx_seq_one_letter_code
_entity_poly.pdbx_strand_id
1 'polypeptide(L)'
;MFDKTVVGHWFCAFARLKLRGPTRFHRGVGRGSWAMKSTHKAGDGQGSIMKRFFIYEERPDVASPAEGGDDDGHWSMQEFSLAGAKDNDYVICRVKKRPKH
;
A
#
# COMPACT_ATOMS: atom_id res chain seq x y z
N MET A 1 7.50 2.78 -17.00
CA MET A 1 8.09 3.69 -16.00
C MET A 1 7.01 4.10 -15.02
N PHE A 2 7.30 4.30 -13.74
CA PHE A 2 6.30 4.81 -12.78
C PHE A 2 6.04 6.28 -13.07
N ASP A 3 4.76 6.63 -13.28
CA ASP A 3 4.33 8.02 -13.50
C ASP A 3 3.25 8.37 -12.47
N LYS A 4 3.60 9.27 -11.55
CA LYS A 4 2.72 9.69 -10.45
C LYS A 4 1.54 10.56 -10.90
N THR A 5 1.56 11.07 -12.12
CA THR A 5 0.52 11.95 -12.68
C THR A 5 -0.67 11.14 -13.22
N VAL A 6 -0.46 9.88 -13.57
CA VAL A 6 -1.48 9.00 -14.16
C VAL A 6 -2.45 8.50 -13.10
N VAL A 7 -3.72 8.88 -13.24
CA VAL A 7 -4.82 8.45 -12.37
C VAL A 7 -5.42 7.13 -12.87
N GLY A 8 -5.81 6.25 -11.94
CA GLY A 8 -6.53 5.01 -12.25
C GLY A 8 -5.67 3.83 -12.70
N HIS A 9 -4.42 4.05 -13.13
CA HIS A 9 -3.51 2.99 -13.54
C HIS A 9 -2.87 2.28 -12.34
N TRP A 10 -2.69 0.97 -12.47
CA TRP A 10 -1.98 0.16 -11.48
C TRP A 10 -0.49 0.09 -11.82
N PHE A 11 0.33 0.36 -10.82
CA PHE A 11 1.77 0.14 -10.85
C PHE A 11 2.11 -1.01 -9.91
N CYS A 12 2.90 -1.97 -10.37
CA CYS A 12 3.32 -3.13 -9.58
C CYS A 12 4.75 -2.96 -9.07
N ALA A 13 4.99 -3.38 -7.83
CA ALA A 13 6.31 -3.39 -7.21
C ALA A 13 6.50 -4.68 -6.41
N PHE A 14 7.71 -5.23 -6.45
CA PHE A 14 8.16 -6.26 -5.54
C PHE A 14 8.88 -5.58 -4.37
N ALA A 15 8.39 -5.79 -3.15
CA ALA A 15 8.85 -5.04 -1.99
C ALA A 15 9.20 -5.96 -0.83
N ARG A 16 10.29 -5.65 -0.12
CA ARG A 16 10.68 -6.36 1.11
C ARG A 16 9.84 -5.89 2.30
N LEU A 17 9.19 -6.82 2.99
CA LEU A 17 8.55 -6.62 4.28
C LEU A 17 9.61 -6.46 5.37
N LYS A 18 9.80 -5.24 5.88
CA LYS A 18 10.81 -4.96 6.92
C LYS A 18 10.43 -5.46 8.32
N LEU A 19 9.16 -5.79 8.60
CA LEU A 19 8.69 -6.15 9.95
C LEU A 19 7.63 -7.27 9.92
N ARG A 20 7.82 -8.28 10.78
CA ARG A 20 6.80 -9.26 11.17
C ARG A 20 6.19 -8.84 12.50
N GLY A 21 4.86 -8.70 12.56
CA GLY A 21 4.18 -8.38 13.82
C GLY A 21 2.85 -7.65 13.65
N PRO A 22 2.14 -7.39 14.76
CA PRO A 22 0.86 -6.69 14.80
C PRO A 22 0.95 -5.21 14.38
N THR A 23 2.14 -4.65 14.23
CA THR A 23 2.35 -3.27 13.71
C THR A 23 2.25 -3.17 12.19
N ARG A 24 1.90 -4.27 11.48
CA ARG A 24 1.76 -4.30 10.01
C ARG A 24 0.63 -3.39 9.46
N PHE A 25 -0.30 -2.96 10.33
CA PHE A 25 -1.54 -2.28 9.93
C PHE A 25 -1.38 -0.78 9.64
N HIS A 26 -0.30 -0.16 10.11
CA HIS A 26 0.02 1.25 9.87
C HIS A 26 1.49 1.38 9.45
N ARG A 27 1.73 1.77 8.19
CA ARG A 27 3.09 2.01 7.69
C ARG A 27 3.29 3.48 7.39
N GLY A 28 4.07 4.17 8.22
CA GLY A 28 4.51 5.53 7.94
C GLY A 28 5.41 5.58 6.70
N VAL A 29 5.11 6.46 5.76
CA VAL A 29 5.91 6.69 4.55
C VAL A 29 5.84 8.17 4.21
N GLY A 30 6.99 8.84 4.17
CA GLY A 30 7.05 10.28 3.91
C GLY A 30 6.19 11.08 4.89
N ARG A 31 5.25 11.86 4.35
CA ARG A 31 4.32 12.74 5.11
C ARG A 31 3.03 12.06 5.58
N GLY A 32 2.87 10.76 5.32
CA GLY A 32 1.63 10.07 5.60
C GLY A 32 1.83 8.64 6.05
N SER A 33 0.74 7.87 5.99
CA SER A 33 0.77 6.45 6.33
C SER A 33 -0.17 5.64 5.45
N TRP A 34 0.19 4.38 5.20
CA TRP A 34 -0.73 3.40 4.64
C TRP A 34 -1.55 2.77 5.76
N ALA A 35 -2.85 3.05 5.77
CA ALA A 35 -3.82 2.47 6.68
C ALA A 35 -4.46 1.23 6.04
N MET A 36 -4.36 0.08 6.72
CA MET A 36 -5.03 -1.14 6.26
C MET A 36 -6.55 -1.00 6.41
N LYS A 37 -7.29 -1.40 5.38
CA LYS A 37 -8.76 -1.38 5.36
C LYS A 37 -9.37 -2.77 5.36
N SER A 38 -8.75 -3.74 4.68
CA SER A 38 -9.24 -5.10 4.68
C SER A 38 -8.13 -6.13 4.44
N THR A 39 -8.41 -7.37 4.84
CA THR A 39 -7.59 -8.55 4.58
C THR A 39 -8.47 -9.67 4.03
N HIS A 40 -8.03 -10.31 2.97
CA HIS A 40 -8.69 -11.44 2.34
C HIS A 40 -7.68 -12.57 2.14
N LYS A 41 -8.05 -13.78 2.53
CA LYS A 41 -7.28 -14.99 2.23
C LYS A 41 -7.96 -15.71 1.07
N ALA A 42 -7.19 -16.05 0.04
CA ALA A 42 -7.64 -16.86 -1.09
C ALA A 42 -6.71 -18.07 -1.23
N GLY A 43 -7.25 -19.24 -1.55
CA GLY A 43 -6.44 -20.45 -1.77
C GLY A 43 -7.31 -21.67 -2.03
N ASP A 44 -6.75 -22.62 -2.76
CA ASP A 44 -7.36 -23.87 -3.23
C ASP A 44 -6.74 -25.12 -2.57
N GLY A 45 -5.98 -24.93 -1.48
CA GLY A 45 -5.38 -26.02 -0.71
C GLY A 45 -3.93 -26.35 -1.10
N GLN A 46 -3.48 -26.02 -2.31
CA GLN A 46 -2.06 -26.15 -2.72
C GLN A 46 -1.21 -24.94 -2.32
N GLY A 47 -1.85 -23.79 -2.13
CA GLY A 47 -1.23 -22.58 -1.61
C GLY A 47 -2.30 -21.62 -1.12
N SER A 48 -1.95 -20.75 -0.19
CA SER A 48 -2.84 -19.65 0.18
C SER A 48 -2.14 -18.32 -0.01
N ILE A 49 -2.85 -17.37 -0.61
CA ILE A 49 -2.43 -15.99 -0.82
C ILE A 49 -3.21 -15.13 0.17
N MET A 50 -2.49 -14.27 0.87
CA MET A 50 -3.07 -13.20 1.66
C MET A 50 -3.04 -11.91 0.85
N LYS A 51 -4.22 -11.35 0.59
CA LYS A 51 -4.42 -10.06 -0.05
C LYS A 51 -4.83 -9.03 1.00
N ARG A 52 -4.17 -7.88 1.04
CA ARG A 52 -4.52 -6.77 1.93
C ARG A 52 -4.76 -5.51 1.13
N PHE A 53 -5.75 -4.73 1.54
CA PHE A 53 -6.07 -3.44 0.94
C PHE A 53 -5.68 -2.31 1.89
N PHE A 54 -5.01 -1.31 1.34
CA PHE A 54 -4.59 -0.12 2.08
C PHE A 54 -4.99 1.15 1.35
N ILE A 55 -5.20 2.20 2.15
CA ILE A 55 -5.41 3.58 1.70
C ILE A 55 -4.28 4.43 2.29
N TYR A 56 -3.73 5.33 1.50
CA TYR A 56 -2.80 6.33 2.01
C TYR A 56 -3.58 7.46 2.69
N GLU A 57 -3.10 7.86 3.86
CA GLU A 57 -3.64 8.95 4.68
C GLU A 57 -2.49 9.90 4.97
N GLU A 58 -2.61 11.15 4.51
CA GLU A 58 -1.66 12.21 4.80
C GLU A 58 -1.82 12.71 6.24
N ARG A 59 -0.72 13.09 6.91
CA ARG A 59 -0.80 13.63 8.27
C ARG A 59 -1.14 15.12 8.23
N PRO A 60 -2.15 15.57 8.99
CA PRO A 60 -2.61 16.96 8.97
C PRO A 60 -1.67 17.95 9.67
N ASP A 61 -0.73 17.47 10.48
CA ASP A 61 0.15 18.29 11.34
C ASP A 61 1.47 18.72 10.68
N VAL A 62 1.78 18.21 9.49
CA VAL A 62 2.94 18.65 8.71
C VAL A 62 2.49 19.81 7.81
N ALA A 63 2.57 21.04 8.32
CA ALA A 63 2.26 22.25 7.57
C ALA A 63 2.97 22.24 6.21
N SER A 64 2.19 22.30 5.12
CA SER A 64 2.71 22.42 3.75
C SER A 64 3.42 23.76 3.59
N PRO A 65 4.74 23.81 3.30
CA PRO A 65 5.26 24.97 2.60
C PRO A 65 4.61 24.96 1.21
N ALA A 66 4.03 26.09 0.84
CA ALA A 66 3.25 26.33 -0.36
C ALA A 66 4.07 26.23 -1.66
N GLU A 67 4.59 25.04 -1.98
CA GLU A 67 5.18 24.73 -3.28
C GLU A 67 4.68 23.37 -3.78
N GLY A 68 3.75 23.40 -4.74
CA GLY A 68 3.23 22.21 -5.43
C GLY A 68 1.85 21.79 -4.96
N GLY A 69 0.86 22.66 -5.17
CA GLY A 69 -0.53 22.43 -4.81
C GLY A 69 -1.13 21.16 -5.43
N ASP A 70 -2.02 20.56 -4.64
CA ASP A 70 -3.14 19.75 -5.11
C ASP A 70 -2.87 18.29 -5.55
N ASP A 71 -1.72 17.69 -5.23
CA ASP A 71 -1.36 16.36 -5.77
C ASP A 71 -1.15 15.22 -4.76
N ASP A 72 -1.31 15.49 -3.45
CA ASP A 72 -1.10 14.53 -2.34
C ASP A 72 -2.29 13.56 -2.08
N GLY A 73 -3.03 13.26 -3.14
CA GLY A 73 -3.33 11.88 -3.55
C GLY A 73 -4.19 10.97 -2.66
N HIS A 74 -5.36 10.62 -3.18
CA HIS A 74 -6.11 9.44 -2.76
C HIS A 74 -5.44 8.15 -3.26
N TRP A 75 -4.30 7.75 -2.69
CA TRP A 75 -3.66 6.51 -3.11
C TRP A 75 -4.32 5.27 -2.51
N SER A 76 -4.26 4.16 -3.25
CA SER A 76 -4.68 2.85 -2.76
C SER A 76 -3.68 1.77 -3.16
N MET A 77 -3.47 0.80 -2.29
CA MET A 77 -2.52 -0.30 -2.48
C MET A 77 -3.21 -1.63 -2.23
N GLN A 78 -2.87 -2.62 -3.05
CA GLN A 78 -3.14 -4.02 -2.76
C GLN A 78 -1.81 -4.74 -2.58
N GLU A 79 -1.62 -5.32 -1.40
CA GLU A 79 -0.48 -6.16 -1.06
C GLU A 79 -0.88 -7.64 -1.20
N PHE A 80 -0.01 -8.44 -1.80
CA PHE A 80 -0.12 -9.88 -1.93
C PHE A 80 1.10 -10.55 -1.28
N SER A 81 0.85 -11.45 -0.34
CA SER A 81 1.87 -12.30 0.30
C SER A 81 1.43 -13.75 0.27
N LEU A 82 2.35 -14.70 0.19
CA LEU A 82 2.02 -16.10 0.44
C LEU A 82 1.72 -16.27 1.95
N ALA A 83 0.63 -16.96 2.27
CA ALA A 83 0.22 -17.24 3.64
C ALA A 83 0.88 -18.52 4.15
N GLY A 84 1.23 -18.52 5.45
CA GLY A 84 1.78 -19.70 6.14
C GLY A 84 3.28 -19.94 5.95
N ALA A 85 3.93 -19.34 4.94
CA ALA A 85 5.38 -19.50 4.82
C ALA A 85 6.12 -18.64 5.85
N LYS A 86 6.93 -19.33 6.66
CA LYS A 86 7.73 -18.74 7.74
C LYS A 86 8.90 -17.91 7.24
N ASP A 87 9.14 -17.79 5.93
CA ASP A 87 10.31 -17.10 5.34
C ASP A 87 9.93 -16.02 4.30
N ASN A 88 8.66 -15.61 4.25
CA ASN A 88 8.21 -14.61 3.27
C ASN A 88 8.51 -13.19 3.72
N ASP A 89 9.70 -12.74 3.36
CA ASP A 89 10.12 -11.36 3.58
C ASP A 89 9.79 -10.45 2.40
N TYR A 90 9.05 -10.94 1.42
CA TYR A 90 8.68 -10.17 0.23
C TYR A 90 7.18 -10.23 -0.06
N VAL A 91 6.68 -9.15 -0.66
CA VAL A 91 5.32 -8.99 -1.15
C VAL A 91 5.33 -8.42 -2.55
N ILE A 92 4.27 -8.73 -3.29
CA ILE A 92 3.91 -7.96 -4.47
C ILE A 92 2.90 -6.91 -4.04
N CYS A 93 3.16 -5.65 -4.37
CA CYS A 93 2.24 -4.56 -4.19
C CYS A 93 1.77 -4.09 -5.57
N ARG A 94 0.49 -3.77 -5.71
CA ARG A 94 0.03 -2.88 -6.77
C ARG A 94 -0.56 -1.62 -6.17
N VAL A 95 -0.21 -0.48 -6.73
CA VAL A 95 -0.58 0.85 -6.23
C VAL A 95 -1.26 1.63 -7.34
N LYS A 96 -2.33 2.36 -7.01
CA LYS A 96 -2.97 3.31 -7.93
C LYS A 96 -3.28 4.63 -7.24
N LYS A 97 -3.17 5.72 -8.00
CA LYS A 97 -3.75 7.01 -7.66
C LYS A 97 -5.25 6.95 -7.97
N ARG A 98 -6.11 7.31 -7.00
CA ARG A 98 -7.56 7.41 -7.23
C ARG A 98 -7.91 8.84 -7.66
N PRO A 99 -9.00 9.00 -8.42
CA PRO A 99 -9.54 10.33 -8.70
C PRO A 99 -9.89 11.06 -7.40
N LYS A 100 -9.81 12.38 -7.44
CA LYS A 100 -10.43 13.24 -6.42
C LYS A 100 -11.94 13.22 -6.64
N HIS A 101 -12.69 13.06 -5.55
CA HIS A 101 -14.15 13.22 -5.55
C HIS A 101 -14.51 14.67 -5.25
#